data_AF-A0A3S4FSV1-F1
#
_entry.id   AF-A0A3S4FSV1-F1
#
_cell.length_a   1.000
_cell.length_b   1.000
_cell.length_c   1.000
_cell.angle_alpha   90.00
_cell.angle_beta   90.00
_cell.angle_gamma   90.00
#
_symmetry.space_group_name_H-M   'P 1'
#
loop_
_entity.id
_entity.type
_entity.pdbx_description
1 polymer ?
#
loop_
_entity_poly.entity_id
_entity_poly.type
_entity_poly.pdbx_seq_one_letter_code
_entity_poly.pdbx_strand_id
1 'polypeptide(L)'
;MIEPATTLATLQREALHPLDRKAADNQLLRELINEVIPEYAGVKDVERAVSQLRAADHDAATHTAPWPATASEVTDTWLTGEVERRHTLEAHHERAKILAEVIIDSRQQASMLIEEHAEQLMSALDARLQALVAHAEPAVQALGGATTAAQAIKANAAEHWKTVAELRPQYDEIRSVQRNLYQYVLQFDMLPFGDGIPSAHPEARIYYHRNLDDIAPQWRGWTSNGVQHLPEYPWPTDPVERLVWFVRNNSGMWCPGRIQMHNDVPRRYSLAERTAELAAG
;
A
#
# COMPACT_ATOMS: atom_id res chain seq x y z
N MET A 1 15.75 -8.06 36.69
CA MET A 1 16.20 -8.59 35.39
C MET A 1 15.01 -8.52 34.46
N ILE A 2 15.04 -7.58 33.52
CA ILE A 2 14.02 -7.47 32.47
C ILE A 2 14.49 -8.38 31.35
N GLU A 3 13.66 -9.31 30.89
CA GLU A 3 14.02 -10.27 29.85
C GLU A 3 14.43 -9.56 28.56
N PRO A 4 15.69 -9.69 28.10
CA PRO A 4 16.17 -9.05 26.88
C PRO A 4 15.53 -9.63 25.61
N ALA A 5 14.89 -10.79 25.69
CA ALA A 5 14.24 -11.46 24.54
C ALA A 5 12.96 -10.74 24.07
N THR A 6 12.21 -10.13 24.99
CA THR A 6 10.93 -9.47 24.69
C THR A 6 11.14 -8.14 23.94
N THR A 7 12.26 -7.46 24.20
CA THR A 7 12.60 -6.20 23.55
C THR A 7 12.98 -6.40 22.08
N LEU A 8 13.70 -7.48 21.77
CA LEU A 8 14.24 -7.70 20.42
C LEU A 8 13.19 -8.20 19.42
N ALA A 9 12.27 -9.08 19.84
CA ALA A 9 11.17 -9.55 19.00
C ALA A 9 10.16 -8.44 18.67
N THR A 10 9.98 -7.48 19.59
CA THR A 10 9.13 -6.30 19.40
C THR A 10 9.78 -5.34 18.39
N LEU A 11 11.07 -5.04 18.56
CA LEU A 11 11.86 -4.24 17.61
C LEU A 11 11.92 -4.87 16.20
N GLN A 12 11.94 -6.21 16.09
CA GLN A 12 11.97 -6.91 14.81
C GLN A 12 10.65 -6.90 14.05
N ARG A 13 9.51 -6.87 14.74
CA ARG A 13 8.18 -6.72 14.13
C ARG A 13 7.89 -5.29 13.70
N GLU A 14 8.51 -4.32 14.36
CA GLU A 14 8.34 -2.88 14.11
C GLU A 14 9.15 -2.36 12.90
N ALA A 15 10.10 -3.13 12.36
CA ALA A 15 11.02 -2.65 11.33
C ALA A 15 10.68 -3.05 9.87
N LEU A 16 9.59 -3.78 9.60
CA LEU A 16 9.19 -4.08 8.23
C LEU A 16 8.35 -2.93 7.67
N HIS A 17 8.74 -2.40 6.51
CA HIS A 17 7.94 -1.40 5.81
C HIS A 17 6.50 -1.92 5.63
N PRO A 18 5.45 -1.15 5.94
CA PRO A 18 4.07 -1.63 5.85
C PRO A 18 3.69 -2.18 4.47
N LEU A 19 4.28 -1.65 3.39
CA LEU A 19 4.07 -2.19 2.04
C LEU A 19 4.66 -3.57 1.82
N ASP A 20 5.72 -3.97 2.50
CA ASP A 20 6.28 -5.32 2.36
C ASP A 20 5.24 -6.37 2.76
N ARG A 21 4.53 -6.10 3.86
CA ARG A 21 3.43 -6.96 4.32
C ARG A 21 2.29 -6.96 3.32
N LYS A 22 1.93 -5.80 2.77
CA LYS A 22 0.87 -5.71 1.75
C LYS A 22 1.25 -6.40 0.45
N ALA A 23 2.50 -6.34 0.02
CA ALA A 23 2.99 -7.00 -1.19
C ALA A 23 3.01 -8.54 -1.03
N ALA A 24 3.14 -9.06 0.19
CA ALA A 24 2.97 -10.49 0.47
C ALA A 24 1.53 -10.98 0.19
N ASP A 25 0.53 -10.12 0.40
CA ASP A 25 -0.89 -10.45 0.26
C ASP A 25 -1.54 -9.92 -1.04
N ASN A 26 -0.82 -9.10 -1.82
CA ASN A 26 -1.33 -8.45 -3.04
C ASN A 26 -0.35 -8.66 -4.20
N GLN A 27 -0.79 -9.41 -5.22
CA GLN A 27 0.05 -9.76 -6.37
C GLN A 27 0.39 -8.52 -7.21
N LEU A 28 -0.59 -7.65 -7.48
CA LEU A 28 -0.39 -6.44 -8.27
C LEU A 28 0.70 -5.53 -7.68
N LEU A 29 0.68 -5.28 -6.36
CA LEU A 29 1.68 -4.46 -5.67
C LEU A 29 3.07 -5.08 -5.77
N ARG A 30 3.18 -6.41 -5.62
CA ARG A 30 4.46 -7.11 -5.73
C ARG A 30 5.05 -7.00 -7.13
N GLU A 31 4.22 -7.22 -8.15
CA GLU A 31 4.62 -7.05 -9.55
C GLU A 31 5.06 -5.61 -9.84
N LEU A 32 4.27 -4.63 -9.37
CA LEU A 32 4.56 -3.22 -9.52
C LEU A 32 5.91 -2.83 -8.89
N ILE A 33 6.17 -3.29 -7.66
CA ILE A 33 7.46 -3.05 -6.98
C ILE A 33 8.61 -3.67 -7.77
N ASN A 34 8.49 -4.93 -8.20
CA ASN A 34 9.57 -5.62 -8.92
C ASN A 34 9.83 -5.04 -10.32
N GLU A 35 8.79 -4.53 -10.99
CA GLU A 35 8.90 -3.88 -12.29
C GLU A 35 9.59 -2.51 -12.18
N VAL A 36 9.17 -1.69 -11.20
CA VAL A 36 9.64 -0.31 -11.06
C VAL A 36 10.96 -0.21 -10.29
N ILE A 37 11.20 -1.12 -9.36
CA ILE A 37 12.34 -1.13 -8.43
C ILE A 37 13.04 -2.49 -8.51
N PRO A 38 13.74 -2.81 -9.61
CA PRO A 38 14.37 -4.13 -9.79
C PRO A 38 15.38 -4.47 -8.68
N GLU A 39 16.02 -3.47 -8.06
CA GLU A 39 16.97 -3.63 -6.94
C GLU A 39 16.30 -4.14 -5.66
N TYR A 40 14.99 -3.91 -5.50
CA TYR A 40 14.25 -4.30 -4.30
C TYR A 40 14.36 -5.81 -4.04
N ALA A 41 14.26 -6.62 -5.10
CA ALA A 41 14.38 -8.08 -4.98
C ALA A 41 15.74 -8.51 -4.40
N GLY A 42 16.83 -7.88 -4.85
CA GLY A 42 18.17 -8.17 -4.35
C GLY A 42 18.32 -7.85 -2.86
N VAL A 43 17.78 -6.72 -2.40
CA VAL A 43 17.78 -6.34 -0.98
C VAL A 43 16.97 -7.34 -0.13
N LYS A 44 15.81 -7.79 -0.62
CA LYS A 44 14.99 -8.80 0.08
C LYS A 44 15.64 -10.18 0.11
N ASP A 45 16.43 -10.53 -0.91
CA ASP A 45 17.19 -11.78 -0.93
C ASP A 45 18.33 -11.76 0.10
N VAL A 46 19.02 -10.63 0.26
CA VAL A 46 20.00 -10.43 1.34
C VAL A 46 19.33 -10.57 2.70
N GLU A 47 18.20 -9.87 2.94
CA GLU A 47 17.46 -9.99 4.21
C GLU A 47 17.09 -11.45 4.51
N ARG A 48 16.60 -12.18 3.51
CA ARG A 48 16.18 -13.59 3.65
C ARG A 48 17.37 -14.49 3.99
N ALA A 49 18.48 -14.35 3.26
CA ALA A 49 19.69 -15.14 3.48
C ALA A 49 20.27 -14.90 4.88
N VAL A 50 20.35 -13.64 5.31
CA VAL A 50 20.86 -13.27 6.64
C VAL A 50 19.91 -13.74 7.75
N SER A 51 18.59 -13.68 7.53
CA SER A 51 17.61 -14.21 8.47
C SER A 51 17.74 -15.73 8.65
N GLN A 52 18.00 -16.47 7.57
CA GLN A 52 18.27 -17.92 7.63
C GLN A 52 19.58 -18.23 8.37
N LEU A 53 20.65 -17.48 8.08
CA LEU A 53 21.92 -17.61 8.80
C LEU A 53 21.77 -17.35 10.29
N ARG A 54 20.99 -16.33 10.66
CA ARG A 54 20.71 -15.99 12.05
C ARG A 54 19.91 -17.06 12.78
N ALA A 55 18.92 -17.67 12.11
CA ALA A 55 18.16 -18.78 12.67
C ALA A 55 19.08 -19.98 12.97
N ALA A 56 19.94 -20.34 12.00
CA ALA A 56 20.91 -21.42 12.18
C ALA A 56 21.97 -21.12 13.27
N ASP A 57 22.40 -19.86 13.38
CA ASP A 57 23.35 -19.44 14.41
C ASP A 57 22.75 -19.50 15.82
N HIS A 58 21.45 -19.22 15.96
CA HIS A 58 20.74 -19.36 17.24
C HIS A 58 20.74 -20.81 17.75
N ASP A 59 20.51 -21.78 16.86
CA ASP A 59 20.42 -23.20 17.22
C ASP A 59 21.77 -23.78 17.68
N ALA A 60 22.91 -23.20 17.25
CA ALA A 60 24.24 -23.69 17.55
C ALA A 60 24.75 -23.36 18.98
N ALA A 61 24.10 -22.46 19.72
CA ALA A 61 24.66 -21.82 20.91
C ALA A 61 24.56 -22.61 22.25
N THR A 62 24.27 -23.91 22.24
CA THR A 62 23.88 -24.65 23.46
C THR A 62 24.90 -25.69 23.91
N HIS A 63 26.06 -25.27 24.44
CA HIS A 63 26.93 -26.15 25.23
C HIS A 63 27.43 -25.45 26.50
N THR A 64 27.04 -25.96 27.67
CA THR A 64 27.52 -25.48 28.98
C THR A 64 28.37 -26.57 29.62
N ALA A 65 29.67 -26.31 29.79
CA ALA A 65 30.49 -27.15 30.65
C ALA A 65 30.05 -26.98 32.12
N PRO A 66 29.98 -28.06 32.91
CA PRO A 66 29.61 -27.95 34.32
C PRO A 66 30.64 -27.13 35.11
N TRP A 67 30.15 -26.35 36.07
CA TRP A 67 31.00 -25.63 37.02
C TRP A 67 31.74 -26.63 37.92
N PRO A 68 33.02 -26.42 38.25
CA PRO A 68 33.76 -27.33 39.11
C PRO A 68 33.17 -27.30 40.53
N ALA A 69 32.88 -28.47 41.09
CA ALA A 69 32.30 -28.64 42.42
C ALA A 69 33.36 -28.62 43.54
N THR A 70 34.62 -28.89 43.19
CA THR A 70 35.75 -28.94 44.13
C THR A 70 36.96 -28.18 43.60
N ALA A 71 37.85 -27.73 44.50
CA ALA A 71 39.07 -27.02 44.10
C ALA A 71 40.02 -27.88 43.24
N SER A 72 40.01 -29.21 43.42
CA SER A 72 40.80 -30.16 42.62
C SER A 72 40.33 -30.29 41.17
N GLU A 73 39.10 -29.85 40.85
CA GLU A 73 38.57 -29.87 39.48
C GLU A 73 39.02 -28.65 38.67
N VAL A 74 39.59 -27.63 39.31
CA VAL A 74 40.20 -26.46 38.64
C VAL A 74 41.57 -26.86 38.11
N THR A 75 41.56 -27.56 36.99
CA THR A 75 42.74 -28.03 36.27
C THR A 75 43.08 -27.10 35.10
N ASP A 76 44.30 -27.17 34.57
CA ASP A 76 44.67 -26.43 33.34
C ASP A 76 43.72 -26.79 32.17
N THR A 77 43.32 -28.07 32.06
CA THR A 77 42.35 -28.53 31.06
C THR A 77 40.99 -27.84 31.22
N TRP A 78 40.51 -27.70 32.46
CA TRP A 78 39.28 -26.97 32.74
C TRP A 78 39.41 -25.49 32.38
N LEU A 79 40.53 -24.85 32.76
CA LEU A 79 40.77 -23.44 32.47
C LEU A 79 40.83 -23.17 30.95
N THR A 80 41.52 -24.03 30.19
CA THR A 80 41.55 -23.94 28.71
C THR A 80 40.15 -24.09 28.11
N GLY A 81 39.37 -25.08 28.57
CA GLY A 81 37.99 -25.28 28.10
C GLY A 81 37.07 -24.11 28.44
N GLU A 82 37.18 -23.51 29.62
CA GLU A 82 36.40 -22.35 30.02
C GLU A 82 36.77 -21.09 29.22
N VAL A 83 38.07 -20.89 28.92
CA VAL A 83 38.54 -19.80 28.05
C VAL A 83 38.00 -19.97 26.62
N GLU A 84 38.12 -21.15 26.03
CA GLU A 84 37.59 -21.46 24.70
C GLU A 84 36.07 -21.25 24.66
N ARG A 85 35.34 -21.76 25.64
CA ARG A 85 33.89 -21.57 25.77
C ARG A 85 33.50 -20.08 25.80
N ARG A 86 34.23 -19.26 26.54
CA ARG A 86 33.98 -17.81 26.59
C ARG A 86 34.27 -17.12 25.25
N HIS A 87 35.36 -17.48 24.58
CA HIS A 87 35.66 -16.94 23.25
C HIS A 87 34.61 -17.35 22.20
N THR A 88 34.16 -18.61 22.20
CA THR A 88 33.08 -19.05 21.32
C THR A 88 31.79 -18.29 21.60
N LEU A 89 31.45 -18.06 22.87
CA LEU A 89 30.27 -17.28 23.26
C LEU A 89 30.37 -15.82 22.79
N GLU A 90 31.52 -15.18 22.96
CA GLU A 90 31.76 -13.80 22.52
C GLU A 90 31.68 -13.69 20.99
N ALA A 91 32.32 -14.62 20.26
CA ALA A 91 32.26 -14.67 18.79
C ALA A 91 30.82 -14.90 18.28
N HIS A 92 30.05 -15.74 18.97
CA HIS A 92 28.63 -15.96 18.68
C HIS A 92 27.81 -14.69 18.88
N HIS A 93 27.98 -14.00 20.02
CA HIS A 93 27.29 -12.74 20.30
C HIS A 93 27.60 -11.67 19.25
N GLU A 94 28.87 -11.50 18.86
CA GLU A 94 29.26 -10.52 17.86
C GLU A 94 28.69 -10.87 16.48
N ARG A 95 28.73 -12.15 16.09
CA ARG A 95 28.09 -12.62 14.84
C ARG A 95 26.59 -12.36 14.85
N ALA A 96 25.89 -12.69 15.93
CA ALA A 96 24.45 -12.46 16.06
C ALA A 96 24.09 -10.97 15.96
N LYS A 97 24.93 -10.10 16.52
CA LYS A 97 24.80 -8.64 16.40
C LYS A 97 24.96 -8.17 14.95
N ILE A 98 26.03 -8.59 14.26
CA ILE A 98 26.26 -8.24 12.85
C ILE A 98 25.09 -8.71 11.96
N LEU A 99 24.60 -9.94 12.16
CA LEU A 99 23.46 -10.46 11.41
C LEU A 99 22.18 -9.65 11.68
N ALA A 100 21.98 -9.18 12.92
CA ALA A 100 20.86 -8.31 13.25
C ALA A 100 20.96 -6.94 12.58
N GLU A 101 22.15 -6.33 12.55
CA GLU A 101 22.43 -5.05 11.88
C GLU A 101 22.14 -5.15 10.37
N VAL A 102 22.65 -6.18 9.69
CA VAL A 102 22.43 -6.34 8.24
C VAL A 102 20.94 -6.54 7.90
N ILE A 103 20.15 -7.20 8.76
CA ILE A 103 18.68 -7.31 8.58
C ILE A 103 18.01 -5.94 8.68
N ILE A 104 18.41 -5.13 9.66
CA ILE A 104 17.87 -3.78 9.86
C ILE A 104 18.22 -2.90 8.66
N ASP A 105 19.49 -2.88 8.25
CA ASP A 105 19.98 -2.08 7.13
C ASP A 105 19.30 -2.48 5.82
N SER A 106 19.12 -3.78 5.57
CA SER A 106 18.42 -4.27 4.37
C SER A 106 16.95 -3.79 4.35
N ARG A 107 16.26 -3.79 5.49
CA ARG A 107 14.88 -3.30 5.58
C ARG A 107 14.79 -1.79 5.39
N GLN A 108 15.73 -1.04 5.96
CA GLN A 108 15.82 0.40 5.77
C GLN A 108 16.09 0.71 4.30
N GLN A 109 17.02 0.00 3.66
CA GLN A 109 17.31 0.16 2.24
C GLN A 109 16.09 -0.16 1.36
N ALA A 110 15.37 -1.25 1.65
CA ALA A 110 14.13 -1.58 0.94
C ALA A 110 13.07 -0.48 1.08
N SER A 111 12.95 0.11 2.28
CA SER A 111 12.03 1.22 2.55
C SER A 111 12.43 2.48 1.77
N MET A 112 13.71 2.86 1.81
CA MET A 112 14.23 4.02 1.07
C MET A 112 14.00 3.86 -0.43
N LEU A 113 14.25 2.68 -1.00
CA LEU A 113 14.00 2.41 -2.42
C LEU A 113 12.52 2.65 -2.80
N ILE A 114 11.58 2.19 -1.97
CA ILE A 114 10.14 2.41 -2.17
C ILE A 114 9.81 3.91 -2.13
N GLU A 115 10.36 4.65 -1.15
CA GLU A 115 10.13 6.08 -1.00
C GLU A 115 10.71 6.90 -2.16
N GLU A 116 11.91 6.57 -2.61
CA GLU A 116 12.60 7.20 -3.74
C GLU A 116 11.88 6.99 -5.07
N HIS A 117 11.20 5.84 -5.23
CA HIS A 117 10.48 5.46 -6.46
C HIS A 117 8.96 5.64 -6.36
N ALA A 118 8.47 6.35 -5.34
CA ALA A 118 7.04 6.48 -5.05
C ALA A 118 6.22 7.05 -6.22
N GLU A 119 6.75 8.07 -6.91
CA GLU A 119 6.09 8.71 -8.05
C GLU A 119 6.06 7.78 -9.27
N GLN A 120 7.14 7.01 -9.49
CA GLN A 120 7.24 6.02 -10.56
C GLN A 120 6.25 4.87 -10.32
N LEU A 121 6.13 4.39 -9.08
CA LEU A 121 5.13 3.38 -8.69
C LEU A 121 3.71 3.87 -8.99
N MET A 122 3.39 5.11 -8.64
CA MET A 122 2.07 5.69 -8.94
C MET A 122 1.82 5.86 -10.44
N SER A 123 2.83 6.32 -11.19
CA SER A 123 2.75 6.48 -12.64
C SER A 123 2.48 5.13 -13.33
N ALA A 124 3.20 4.08 -12.93
CA ALA A 124 2.98 2.74 -13.45
C ALA A 124 1.60 2.19 -13.05
N LEU A 125 1.12 2.46 -11.84
CA LEU A 125 -0.22 2.09 -11.41
C LEU A 125 -1.31 2.84 -12.22
N ASP A 126 -1.11 4.13 -12.50
CA ASP A 126 -2.01 4.91 -13.36
C ASP A 126 -2.04 4.32 -14.78
N ALA A 127 -0.89 3.98 -15.35
CA ALA A 127 -0.84 3.34 -16.67
C ALA A 127 -1.65 2.02 -16.71
N ARG A 128 -1.56 1.20 -15.66
CA ARG A 128 -2.38 -0.02 -15.53
C ARG A 128 -3.88 0.31 -15.40
N LEU A 129 -4.24 1.36 -14.66
CA LEU A 129 -5.63 1.84 -14.58
C LEU A 129 -6.14 2.31 -15.93
N GLN A 130 -5.38 3.15 -16.65
CA GLN A 130 -5.78 3.65 -17.97
C GLN A 130 -5.94 2.51 -18.98
N ALA A 131 -5.08 1.48 -18.93
CA ALA A 131 -5.24 0.28 -19.76
C ALA A 131 -6.53 -0.49 -19.44
N LEU A 132 -6.90 -0.63 -18.15
CA LEU A 132 -8.17 -1.22 -17.73
C LEU A 132 -9.36 -0.41 -18.23
N VAL A 133 -9.30 0.93 -18.11
CA VAL A 133 -10.36 1.82 -18.58
C VAL A 133 -10.52 1.72 -20.09
N ALA A 134 -9.42 1.73 -20.85
CA ALA A 134 -9.44 1.55 -22.30
C ALA A 134 -10.02 0.20 -22.73
N HIS A 135 -9.87 -0.86 -21.91
CA HIS A 135 -10.51 -2.15 -22.14
C HIS A 135 -12.01 -2.13 -21.79
N ALA A 136 -12.40 -1.43 -20.72
CA ALA A 136 -13.79 -1.32 -20.30
C ALA A 136 -14.64 -0.45 -21.24
N GLU A 137 -14.04 0.60 -21.83
CA GLU A 137 -14.73 1.58 -22.66
C GLU A 137 -15.55 0.98 -23.81
N PRO A 138 -15.00 0.12 -24.70
CA PRO A 138 -15.78 -0.50 -25.77
C PRO A 138 -16.95 -1.35 -25.27
N ALA A 139 -16.77 -2.08 -24.16
CA ALA A 139 -17.83 -2.88 -23.56
C ALA A 139 -18.95 -1.99 -23.00
N VAL A 140 -18.58 -0.90 -22.31
CA VAL A 140 -19.55 0.08 -21.78
C VAL A 140 -20.29 0.83 -22.89
N GLN A 141 -19.63 1.14 -24.00
CA GLN A 141 -20.27 1.70 -25.18
C GLN A 141 -21.27 0.71 -25.80
N ALA A 142 -20.90 -0.57 -25.91
CA ALA A 142 -21.74 -1.61 -26.48
C ALA A 142 -22.96 -1.98 -25.60
N LEU A 143 -22.94 -1.66 -24.30
CA LEU A 143 -24.12 -1.73 -23.43
C LEU A 143 -25.22 -0.72 -23.80
N GLY A 144 -24.90 0.31 -24.59
CA GLY A 144 -25.82 1.40 -24.92
C GLY A 144 -26.33 2.09 -23.66
N GLY A 145 -27.66 2.15 -23.50
CA GLY A 145 -28.32 2.76 -22.35
C GLY A 145 -28.46 1.86 -21.12
N ALA A 146 -28.04 0.59 -21.17
CA ALA A 146 -28.19 -0.31 -20.02
C ALA A 146 -27.29 0.13 -18.85
N THR A 147 -27.89 0.33 -17.68
CA THR A 147 -27.20 0.67 -16.41
C THR A 147 -27.21 -0.48 -15.41
N THR A 148 -27.94 -1.56 -15.69
CA THR A 148 -28.04 -2.75 -14.82
C THR A 148 -27.90 -4.04 -15.63
N ALA A 149 -27.54 -5.14 -14.97
CA ALA A 149 -27.44 -6.46 -15.59
C ALA A 149 -28.75 -6.89 -16.27
N ALA A 150 -29.89 -6.65 -15.60
CA ALA A 150 -31.20 -6.99 -16.13
C ALA A 150 -31.56 -6.19 -17.39
N GLN A 151 -31.16 -4.90 -17.46
CA GLN A 151 -31.33 -4.10 -18.65
C GLN A 151 -30.43 -4.57 -19.79
N ALA A 152 -29.17 -4.94 -19.49
CA ALA A 152 -28.25 -5.49 -20.48
C ALA A 152 -28.77 -6.79 -21.09
N ILE A 153 -29.35 -7.70 -20.28
CA ILE A 153 -29.98 -8.93 -20.77
C ILE A 153 -31.16 -8.62 -21.71
N LYS A 154 -32.05 -7.70 -21.31
CA LYS A 154 -33.19 -7.29 -22.14
C LYS A 154 -32.77 -6.65 -23.46
N ALA A 155 -31.62 -5.97 -23.48
CA ALA A 155 -31.03 -5.35 -24.66
C ALA A 155 -30.14 -6.30 -25.48
N ASN A 156 -30.07 -7.59 -25.15
CA ASN A 156 -29.15 -8.57 -25.75
C ASN A 156 -27.66 -8.17 -25.67
N ALA A 157 -27.27 -7.44 -24.62
CA ALA A 157 -25.91 -6.96 -24.36
C ALA A 157 -25.25 -7.64 -23.14
N ALA A 158 -25.74 -8.83 -22.76
CA ALA A 158 -25.27 -9.54 -21.57
C ALA A 158 -23.77 -9.89 -21.59
N GLU A 159 -23.20 -10.21 -22.76
CA GLU A 159 -21.77 -10.51 -22.88
C GLU A 159 -20.89 -9.29 -22.57
N HIS A 160 -21.30 -8.10 -23.00
CA HIS A 160 -20.58 -6.86 -22.66
C HIS A 160 -20.67 -6.53 -21.17
N TRP A 161 -21.82 -6.81 -20.55
CA TRP A 161 -21.97 -6.69 -19.10
C TRP A 161 -21.00 -7.61 -18.36
N LYS A 162 -20.91 -8.86 -18.82
CA LYS A 162 -19.98 -9.86 -18.29
C LYS A 162 -18.53 -9.39 -18.41
N THR A 163 -18.12 -8.83 -19.56
CA THR A 163 -16.77 -8.26 -19.71
C THR A 163 -16.48 -7.19 -18.65
N VAL A 164 -17.40 -6.25 -18.42
CA VAL A 164 -17.19 -5.21 -17.38
C VAL A 164 -17.15 -5.83 -15.98
N ALA A 165 -17.99 -6.83 -15.71
CA ALA A 165 -17.98 -7.54 -14.43
C ALA A 165 -16.64 -8.27 -14.16
N GLU A 166 -16.02 -8.86 -15.20
CA GLU A 166 -14.72 -9.52 -15.12
C GLU A 166 -13.56 -8.53 -14.89
N LEU A 167 -13.71 -7.26 -15.31
CA LEU A 167 -12.73 -6.20 -15.06
C LEU A 167 -12.84 -5.60 -13.65
N ARG A 168 -13.98 -5.77 -12.97
CA ARG A 168 -14.20 -5.15 -11.64
C ARG A 168 -13.16 -5.57 -10.58
N PRO A 169 -12.81 -6.86 -10.42
CA PRO A 169 -11.78 -7.26 -9.46
C PRO A 169 -10.42 -6.60 -9.70
N GLN A 170 -10.03 -6.40 -10.97
CA GLN A 170 -8.76 -5.73 -11.32
C GLN A 170 -8.80 -4.25 -10.93
N TYR A 171 -9.94 -3.59 -11.16
CA TYR A 171 -10.15 -2.21 -10.71
C TYR A 171 -10.04 -2.11 -9.17
N ASP A 172 -10.66 -3.04 -8.44
CA ASP A 172 -10.60 -3.09 -6.98
C ASP A 172 -9.17 -3.31 -6.46
N GLU A 173 -8.41 -4.19 -7.13
CA GLU A 173 -7.01 -4.42 -6.80
C GLU A 173 -6.16 -3.16 -7.03
N ILE A 174 -6.32 -2.48 -8.17
CA ILE A 174 -5.65 -1.20 -8.45
C ILE A 174 -5.96 -0.17 -7.37
N ARG A 175 -7.23 0.02 -7.00
CA ARG A 175 -7.63 0.97 -5.94
C ARG A 175 -7.09 0.59 -4.57
N SER A 176 -6.98 -0.71 -4.29
CA SER A 176 -6.36 -1.21 -3.07
C SER A 176 -4.86 -0.86 -3.02
N VAL A 177 -4.14 -1.09 -4.12
CA VAL A 177 -2.71 -0.72 -4.24
C VAL A 177 -2.52 0.79 -4.12
N GLN A 178 -3.34 1.57 -4.81
CA GLN A 178 -3.30 3.04 -4.77
C GLN A 178 -3.44 3.56 -3.32
N ARG A 179 -4.41 3.02 -2.58
CA ARG A 179 -4.64 3.38 -1.17
C ARG A 179 -3.45 3.00 -0.28
N ASN A 180 -2.85 1.83 -0.50
CA ASN A 180 -1.66 1.43 0.25
C ASN A 180 -0.47 2.38 -0.04
N LEU A 181 -0.26 2.77 -1.30
CA LEU A 181 0.81 3.72 -1.67
C LEU A 181 0.60 5.10 -1.01
N TYR A 182 -0.62 5.62 -0.99
CA TYR A 182 -0.91 6.88 -0.28
C TYR A 182 -0.77 6.77 1.24
N GLN A 183 -1.23 5.66 1.82
CA GLN A 183 -1.17 5.50 3.27
C GLN A 183 0.26 5.38 3.80
N TYR A 184 1.16 4.76 3.04
CA TYR A 184 2.47 4.36 3.55
C TYR A 184 3.66 5.05 2.91
N VAL A 185 3.52 5.65 1.72
CA VAL A 185 4.68 6.19 0.96
C VAL A 185 4.46 7.65 0.60
N LEU A 186 3.34 7.95 -0.04
CA LEU A 186 3.01 9.29 -0.46
C LEU A 186 2.27 9.99 0.68
N GLN A 187 3.03 10.42 1.68
CA GLN A 187 2.50 11.22 2.77
C GLN A 187 2.10 12.60 2.24
N PHE A 188 0.80 12.86 2.17
CA PHE A 188 0.21 14.19 1.98
C PHE A 188 -1.06 14.28 2.84
N ASP A 189 -1.53 15.50 3.08
CA ASP A 189 -2.79 15.69 3.80
C ASP A 189 -3.95 15.18 2.94
N MET A 190 -4.50 14.02 3.30
CA MET A 190 -5.61 13.39 2.57
C MET A 190 -6.98 14.00 2.93
N LEU A 191 -7.09 14.78 4.01
CA LEU A 191 -8.37 15.31 4.48
C LEU A 191 -9.06 16.20 3.42
N PRO A 192 -8.36 17.14 2.74
CA PRO A 192 -8.94 17.93 1.66
C PRO A 192 -9.41 17.09 0.47
N PHE A 193 -8.92 15.85 0.34
CA PHE A 193 -9.18 14.98 -0.80
C PHE A 193 -10.40 14.06 -0.64
N GLY A 194 -11.13 14.20 0.47
CA GLY A 194 -12.36 13.46 0.75
C GLY A 194 -12.25 12.48 1.92
N ASP A 195 -11.06 12.32 2.52
CA ASP A 195 -10.86 11.40 3.65
C ASP A 195 -11.31 11.99 4.99
N GLY A 196 -11.60 13.31 5.03
CA GLY A 196 -12.08 14.01 6.22
C GLY A 196 -13.59 13.95 6.46
N ILE A 197 -14.37 13.26 5.61
CA ILE A 197 -15.83 13.18 5.74
C ILE A 197 -16.21 11.81 6.34
N PRO A 198 -16.55 11.72 7.64
CA PRO A 198 -17.05 10.48 8.23
C PRO A 198 -18.31 10.05 7.48
N SER A 199 -18.44 8.77 7.16
CA SER A 199 -19.51 8.15 6.34
C SER A 199 -19.40 8.34 4.81
N ALA A 200 -18.31 8.95 4.33
CA ALA A 200 -18.11 9.06 2.89
C ALA A 200 -17.95 7.68 2.23
N HIS A 201 -18.59 7.52 1.07
CA HIS A 201 -18.41 6.33 0.25
C HIS A 201 -16.91 6.12 -0.08
N PRO A 202 -16.35 4.90 -0.02
CA PRO A 202 -14.90 4.70 -0.16
C PRO A 202 -14.28 5.26 -1.45
N GLU A 203 -15.07 5.36 -2.53
CA GLU A 203 -14.63 5.90 -3.82
C GLU A 203 -14.94 7.40 -4.01
N ALA A 204 -15.51 8.05 -3.00
CA ALA A 204 -15.79 9.50 -2.97
C ALA A 204 -14.52 10.36 -2.77
N ARG A 205 -13.41 10.01 -3.43
CA ARG A 205 -12.08 10.61 -3.22
C ARG A 205 -11.62 11.34 -4.48
N ILE A 206 -11.08 12.55 -4.34
CA ILE A 206 -10.64 13.36 -5.51
C ILE A 206 -9.53 12.64 -6.28
N TYR A 207 -8.64 11.98 -5.54
CA TYR A 207 -7.55 11.21 -6.13
C TYR A 207 -8.00 9.91 -6.81
N TYR A 208 -9.30 9.58 -6.80
CA TYR A 208 -9.84 8.49 -7.65
C TYR A 208 -10.45 9.01 -8.94
N HIS A 209 -11.01 10.21 -8.94
CA HIS A 209 -11.75 10.75 -10.08
C HIS A 209 -11.54 12.26 -10.21
N ARG A 210 -10.90 12.71 -11.29
CA ARG A 210 -10.62 14.14 -11.51
C ARG A 210 -11.81 14.95 -12.03
N ASN A 211 -12.78 14.32 -12.68
CA ASN A 211 -13.91 15.01 -13.34
C ASN A 211 -15.24 14.92 -12.57
N LEU A 212 -15.27 14.35 -11.35
CA LEU A 212 -16.56 14.13 -10.65
C LEU A 212 -17.37 15.41 -10.45
N ASP A 213 -16.72 16.52 -10.10
CA ASP A 213 -17.38 17.81 -9.93
C ASP A 213 -18.01 18.33 -11.23
N ASP A 214 -17.39 18.01 -12.38
CA ASP A 214 -17.86 18.47 -13.69
C ASP A 214 -19.08 17.66 -14.15
N ILE A 215 -19.12 16.36 -13.85
CA ILE A 215 -20.18 15.45 -14.30
C ILE A 215 -21.33 15.27 -13.31
N ALA A 216 -21.08 15.52 -12.02
CA ALA A 216 -22.06 15.43 -10.96
C ALA A 216 -21.87 16.59 -9.98
N PRO A 217 -22.21 17.83 -10.37
CA PRO A 217 -22.04 18.99 -9.50
C PRO A 217 -22.69 18.77 -8.13
N GLN A 218 -22.07 19.29 -7.08
CA GLN A 218 -22.59 19.29 -5.71
C GLN A 218 -22.77 17.89 -5.06
N TRP A 219 -22.24 16.83 -5.66
CA TRP A 219 -22.27 15.46 -5.11
C TRP A 219 -21.69 15.32 -3.69
N ARG A 220 -20.89 16.29 -3.24
CA ARG A 220 -20.31 16.38 -1.88
C ARG A 220 -21.20 17.09 -0.87
N GLY A 221 -22.43 17.43 -1.26
CA GLY A 221 -23.30 18.30 -0.49
C GLY A 221 -22.99 19.77 -0.75
N TRP A 222 -23.90 20.63 -0.31
CA TRP A 222 -23.81 22.08 -0.46
C TRP A 222 -24.62 22.77 0.62
N THR A 223 -24.39 24.07 0.82
CA THR A 223 -25.22 24.88 1.71
C THR A 223 -25.99 25.89 0.89
N SER A 224 -27.31 25.96 1.09
CA SER A 224 -28.17 26.96 0.47
C SER A 224 -29.06 27.59 1.54
N ASN A 225 -29.04 28.92 1.66
CA ASN A 225 -29.85 29.65 2.65
C ASN A 225 -29.69 29.15 4.10
N GLY A 226 -28.48 28.75 4.48
CA GLY A 226 -28.20 28.17 5.81
C GLY A 226 -28.66 26.72 6.00
N VAL A 227 -29.25 26.09 4.98
CA VAL A 227 -29.61 24.67 4.98
C VAL A 227 -28.45 23.86 4.39
N GLN A 228 -27.95 22.91 5.16
CA GLN A 228 -26.92 21.98 4.72
C GLN A 228 -27.56 20.78 4.02
N HIS A 229 -27.18 20.57 2.76
CA HIS A 229 -27.50 19.39 1.97
C HIS A 229 -26.38 18.37 2.13
N LEU A 230 -26.73 17.13 2.49
CA LEU A 230 -25.77 16.06 2.68
C LEU A 230 -25.22 15.55 1.33
N PRO A 231 -24.03 14.91 1.32
CA PRO A 231 -23.49 14.30 0.11
C PRO A 231 -24.46 13.27 -0.50
N GLU A 232 -24.66 13.36 -1.82
CA GLU A 232 -25.43 12.40 -2.61
C GLU A 232 -24.52 11.84 -3.71
N TYR A 233 -24.21 10.55 -3.63
CA TYR A 233 -23.32 9.91 -4.59
C TYR A 233 -24.08 9.59 -5.89
N PRO A 234 -23.62 10.08 -7.06
CA PRO A 234 -24.36 9.98 -8.31
C PRO A 234 -24.31 8.58 -8.93
N TRP A 235 -23.54 7.66 -8.35
CA TRP A 235 -23.28 6.34 -8.89
C TRP A 235 -24.02 5.24 -8.12
N PRO A 236 -24.32 4.10 -8.76
CA PRO A 236 -24.99 2.96 -8.12
C PRO A 236 -24.18 2.30 -7.00
N THR A 237 -24.88 1.59 -6.12
CA THR A 237 -24.27 0.81 -5.04
C THR A 237 -23.64 -0.49 -5.53
N ASP A 238 -24.16 -1.12 -6.58
CA ASP A 238 -23.56 -2.31 -7.17
C ASP A 238 -22.18 -1.98 -7.78
N PRO A 239 -21.10 -2.74 -7.44
CA PRO A 239 -19.75 -2.44 -7.91
C PRO A 239 -19.60 -2.46 -9.44
N VAL A 240 -20.32 -3.33 -10.16
CA VAL A 240 -20.23 -3.44 -11.62
C VAL A 240 -20.99 -2.28 -12.26
N GLU A 241 -22.22 -2.02 -11.81
CA GLU A 241 -23.01 -0.86 -12.27
C GLU A 241 -22.26 0.45 -12.05
N ARG A 242 -21.51 0.53 -10.95
CA ARG A 242 -20.67 1.69 -10.64
C ARG A 242 -19.49 1.86 -11.58
N LEU A 243 -18.79 0.77 -11.93
CA LEU A 243 -17.71 0.82 -12.92
C LEU A 243 -18.25 1.24 -14.30
N VAL A 244 -19.42 0.72 -14.69
CA VAL A 244 -20.14 1.17 -15.90
C VAL A 244 -20.40 2.68 -15.83
N TRP A 245 -20.90 3.18 -14.69
CA TRP A 245 -21.15 4.61 -14.50
C TRP A 245 -19.87 5.45 -14.61
N PHE A 246 -18.77 5.03 -13.98
CA PHE A 246 -17.50 5.76 -14.01
C PHE A 246 -16.92 5.91 -15.41
N VAL A 247 -16.98 4.83 -16.20
CA VAL A 247 -16.48 4.81 -17.58
C VAL A 247 -17.42 5.62 -18.47
N ARG A 248 -18.73 5.37 -18.41
CA ARG A 248 -19.72 6.03 -19.27
C ARG A 248 -19.72 7.55 -19.13
N ASN A 249 -19.62 8.03 -17.89
CA ASN A 249 -19.63 9.47 -17.63
C ASN A 249 -18.23 10.09 -17.70
N ASN A 250 -17.19 9.33 -18.06
CA ASN A 250 -15.81 9.80 -18.06
C ASN A 250 -15.44 10.53 -16.75
N SER A 251 -15.64 9.83 -15.62
CA SER A 251 -15.33 10.38 -14.29
C SER A 251 -13.87 10.82 -14.11
N GLY A 252 -13.00 10.52 -15.08
CA GLY A 252 -11.58 10.83 -15.04
C GLY A 252 -10.88 9.96 -14.02
N MET A 253 -11.08 8.64 -14.11
CA MET A 253 -10.38 7.69 -13.26
C MET A 253 -8.87 7.85 -13.44
N TRP A 254 -8.15 7.98 -12.33
CA TRP A 254 -6.71 8.23 -12.33
C TRP A 254 -6.06 7.82 -11.01
N CYS A 255 -4.73 7.69 -11.02
CA CYS A 255 -3.87 7.41 -9.86
C CYS A 255 -2.79 8.51 -9.74
N PRO A 256 -3.12 9.71 -9.25
CA PRO A 256 -2.19 10.83 -9.28
C PRO A 256 -1.03 10.69 -8.30
N GLY A 257 0.17 11.05 -8.76
CA GLY A 257 1.33 11.29 -7.90
C GLY A 257 1.20 12.56 -7.05
N ARG A 258 2.18 12.85 -6.18
CA ARG A 258 2.11 14.00 -5.25
C ARG A 258 2.08 15.32 -6.00
N ILE A 259 2.91 15.44 -7.04
CA ILE A 259 3.00 16.65 -7.87
C ILE A 259 1.68 16.91 -8.59
N GLN A 260 1.06 15.87 -9.17
CA GLN A 260 -0.22 15.99 -9.85
C GLN A 260 -1.32 16.38 -8.87
N MET A 261 -1.37 15.77 -7.68
CA MET A 261 -2.32 16.16 -6.64
C MET A 261 -2.15 17.62 -6.22
N HIS A 262 -0.92 18.11 -6.07
CA HIS A 262 -0.68 19.50 -5.70
C HIS A 262 -1.04 20.51 -6.81
N ASN A 263 -0.89 20.14 -8.08
CA ASN A 263 -1.14 21.06 -9.19
C ASN A 263 -2.61 21.09 -9.63
N ASP A 264 -3.27 19.93 -9.65
CA ASP A 264 -4.58 19.79 -10.29
C ASP A 264 -5.75 19.89 -9.30
N VAL A 265 -5.52 19.61 -8.01
CA VAL A 265 -6.57 19.61 -7.00
C VAL A 265 -6.78 20.98 -6.36
N PRO A 266 -5.78 21.67 -5.77
CA PRO A 266 -6.00 22.99 -5.14
C PRO A 266 -6.69 24.02 -6.04
N ARG A 267 -6.42 24.02 -7.35
CA ARG A 267 -7.07 24.93 -8.32
C ARG A 267 -8.57 24.72 -8.47
N ARG A 268 -9.08 23.51 -8.21
CA ARG A 268 -10.51 23.18 -8.34
C ARG A 268 -11.27 23.36 -7.01
N TYR A 269 -10.57 23.32 -5.88
CA TYR A 269 -11.18 23.20 -4.55
C TYR A 269 -10.82 24.33 -3.58
N SER A 270 -10.23 25.42 -4.06
CA SER A 270 -10.17 26.66 -3.29
C SER A 270 -11.61 27.17 -3.13
N LEU A 271 -12.17 26.94 -1.94
CA LEU A 271 -13.52 27.34 -1.52
C LEU A 271 -13.73 28.86 -1.69
N ALA A 272 -12.64 29.62 -1.65
CA ALA A 272 -12.62 31.07 -1.81
C ALA A 272 -12.83 31.53 -3.26
N GLU A 273 -12.30 30.80 -4.26
CA GLU A 273 -12.46 31.17 -5.67
C GLU A 273 -13.84 30.76 -6.20
N ARG A 274 -14.38 29.59 -5.81
CA ARG A 274 -15.74 29.19 -6.19
C ARG A 274 -16.85 30.04 -5.57
N THR A 275 -16.67 30.51 -4.33
CA THR A 275 -17.64 31.44 -3.71
C THR A 275 -17.58 32.83 -4.34
N ALA A 276 -16.40 33.27 -4.79
CA ALA A 276 -16.24 34.52 -5.54
C ALA A 276 -16.85 34.46 -6.95
N GLU A 277 -16.67 33.35 -7.68
CA GLU A 277 -17.26 33.16 -9.01
C GLU A 277 -18.79 33.06 -8.98
N LEU A 278 -19.36 32.33 -8.01
CA LEU A 278 -20.82 32.22 -7.83
C LEU A 278 -21.47 33.51 -7.31
N ALA A 279 -20.72 34.40 -6.67
CA ALA A 279 -21.20 35.71 -6.25
C ALA A 279 -21.11 36.78 -7.37
N ALA A 280 -20.38 36.49 -8.45
CA ALA A 280 -20.11 37.44 -9.54
C ALA A 280 -20.95 37.19 -10.81
N GLY A 281 -21.68 36.08 -10.89
CA GLY A 281 -22.59 35.73 -12.00
C GLY A 281 -24.04 35.61 -11.54
#